data_AF-A0A938SP90-F1
#
_entry.id   AF-A0A938SP90-F1
#
_cell.length_a   1.000
_cell.length_b   1.000
_cell.length_c   1.000
_cell.angle_alpha   90.00
_cell.angle_beta   90.00
_cell.angle_gamma   90.00
#
_symmetry.space_group_name_H-M   'P 1'
#
loop_
_entity.id
_entity.type
_entity.pdbx_description
1 polymer ?
#
loop_
_entity_poly.entity_id
_entity_poly.type
_entity_poly.pdbx_seq_one_letter_code
_entity_poly.pdbx_strand_id
1 'polypeptide(L)'
;MQDIAQYLDGVAAIAADAGRAAMEFYGLDVPIERKADNSPLTQADKASHAVTTSRLRELTPQIAVVSEESAELETARREAGDWLWLVDPLDGTKEFIKQTGSFTVNIGLVHLGYPVLGVVHAPVSGLTYLGINQGGHVGAWVRRANTAREAIRTRKARMETLTVVASRDHAGPVVKAFLDQLTNAHVTSMGSSLKFCLIAEGKADFYPRIVPTMQWDTAAAQAIVEAAGGHLTDLHGHRLNYPPDRLRNPSTLAFGDDGVDWPRLFGEGTEPATGR
;
A
#
# COMPACT_ATOMS: atom_id res chain seq x y z
N MET A 1 -22.07 9.87 3.58
CA MET A 1 -22.13 8.64 2.74
C MET A 1 -22.61 7.51 3.65
N GLN A 2 -23.80 6.93 3.44
CA GLN A 2 -24.44 6.08 4.46
C GLN A 2 -23.94 4.63 4.47
N ASP A 3 -23.39 4.12 3.37
CA ASP A 3 -22.77 2.79 3.35
C ASP A 3 -21.59 2.78 2.38
N ILE A 4 -20.35 2.71 2.88
CA ILE A 4 -19.16 2.62 2.03
C ILE A 4 -18.91 1.20 1.53
N ALA A 5 -19.52 0.18 2.15
CA ALA A 5 -19.29 -1.20 1.80
C ALA A 5 -19.84 -1.56 0.41
N GLN A 6 -20.88 -0.85 -0.05
CA GLN A 6 -21.42 -0.98 -1.39
C GLN A 6 -20.38 -0.72 -2.50
N TYR A 7 -19.33 0.06 -2.21
CA TYR A 7 -18.32 0.39 -3.21
C TYR A 7 -17.21 -0.65 -3.32
N LEU A 8 -17.04 -1.55 -2.35
CA LEU A 8 -15.86 -2.41 -2.26
C LEU A 8 -15.67 -3.30 -3.49
N ASP A 9 -16.72 -3.97 -3.93
CA ASP A 9 -16.65 -4.85 -5.10
C ASP A 9 -16.49 -4.06 -6.40
N GLY A 10 -17.11 -2.88 -6.49
CA GLY A 10 -16.94 -1.95 -7.61
C GLY A 10 -15.49 -1.46 -7.73
N VAL A 11 -14.89 -1.02 -6.63
CA VAL A 11 -13.48 -0.58 -6.57
C VAL A 11 -12.54 -1.75 -6.86
N ALA A 12 -12.84 -2.95 -6.38
CA ALA A 12 -12.06 -4.15 -6.69
C ALA A 12 -12.09 -4.51 -8.18
N ALA A 13 -13.24 -4.32 -8.84
CA ALA A 13 -13.34 -4.48 -10.28
C ALA A 13 -12.54 -3.41 -11.02
N ILE A 14 -12.59 -2.14 -10.58
CA ILE A 14 -11.80 -1.04 -11.16
C ILE A 14 -10.30 -1.34 -11.07
N ALA A 15 -9.80 -1.76 -9.91
CA ALA A 15 -8.39 -2.13 -9.73
C ALA A 15 -7.97 -3.29 -10.65
N ALA A 16 -8.85 -4.29 -10.83
CA ALA A 16 -8.60 -5.39 -11.74
C ALA A 16 -8.60 -4.96 -13.21
N ASP A 17 -9.51 -4.09 -13.62
CA ASP A 17 -9.59 -3.55 -14.98
C ASP A 17 -8.35 -2.71 -15.30
N ALA A 18 -7.93 -1.86 -14.37
CA ALA A 18 -6.72 -1.05 -14.49
C ALA A 18 -5.45 -1.91 -14.55
N GLY A 19 -5.39 -2.96 -13.72
CA GLY A 19 -4.33 -3.96 -13.77
C GLY A 19 -4.25 -4.67 -15.13
N ARG A 20 -5.39 -5.03 -15.73
CA ARG A 20 -5.42 -5.61 -17.08
C ARG A 20 -4.93 -4.63 -18.15
N ALA A 21 -5.27 -3.35 -18.03
CA ALA A 21 -4.78 -2.33 -18.95
C ALA A 21 -3.25 -2.14 -18.87
N ALA A 22 -2.67 -2.14 -17.66
CA ALA A 22 -1.21 -2.11 -17.50
C ALA A 22 -0.53 -3.37 -18.06
N MET A 23 -1.17 -4.54 -17.93
CA MET A 23 -0.66 -5.82 -18.41
C MET A 23 -0.52 -5.91 -19.94
N GLU A 24 -1.22 -5.07 -20.72
CA GLU A 24 -1.04 -5.00 -22.18
C GLU A 24 0.39 -4.60 -22.59
N PHE A 25 1.10 -3.92 -21.69
CA PHE A 25 2.47 -3.44 -21.91
C PHE A 25 3.53 -4.25 -21.16
N TYR A 26 3.11 -5.16 -20.28
CA TYR A 26 4.01 -5.96 -19.46
C TYR A 26 4.69 -7.05 -20.30
N GLY A 27 6.01 -7.15 -20.20
CA GLY A 27 6.81 -8.09 -21.01
C GLY A 27 7.27 -7.54 -22.36
N LEU A 28 6.83 -6.33 -22.75
CA LEU A 28 7.36 -5.65 -23.92
C LEU A 28 8.76 -5.07 -23.62
N ASP A 29 9.65 -5.05 -24.60
CA ASP A 29 10.98 -4.46 -24.44
C ASP A 29 10.87 -2.95 -24.21
N VAL A 30 11.23 -2.50 -23.00
CA VAL A 30 11.21 -1.09 -22.59
C VAL A 30 12.65 -0.57 -22.55
N PRO A 31 13.02 0.41 -23.40
CA PRO A 31 14.27 1.13 -23.22
C PRO A 31 14.30 1.80 -21.85
N ILE A 32 15.30 1.47 -21.03
CA ILE A 32 15.43 1.99 -19.66
C ILE A 32 15.77 3.50 -19.65
N GLU A 33 16.26 4.04 -20.78
CA GLU A 33 16.68 5.43 -20.87
C GLU A 33 15.52 6.40 -21.19
N ARG A 34 15.09 7.09 -20.11
CA ARG A 34 14.44 8.42 -20.04
C ARG A 34 12.92 8.50 -20.21
N LYS A 35 12.27 8.91 -19.11
CA LYS A 35 10.86 9.32 -18.94
C LYS A 35 10.43 10.54 -19.80
N ALA A 36 10.56 10.51 -21.12
CA ALA A 36 10.13 11.64 -21.97
C ALA A 36 9.37 11.28 -23.27
N ASP A 37 9.29 10.00 -23.69
CA ASP A 37 9.06 9.68 -25.12
C ASP A 37 8.11 8.49 -25.39
N ASN A 38 7.03 8.34 -24.62
CA ASN A 38 6.04 7.26 -24.83
C ASN A 38 6.60 5.84 -24.65
N SER A 39 7.55 5.63 -23.74
CA SER A 39 7.99 4.29 -23.34
C SER A 39 6.80 3.39 -22.92
N PRO A 40 6.86 2.05 -23.11
CA PRO A 40 5.80 1.14 -22.68
C PRO A 40 5.42 1.24 -21.19
N LEU A 41 6.38 1.58 -20.32
CA LEU A 41 6.09 1.85 -18.91
C LEU A 41 5.16 3.06 -18.76
N THR A 42 5.51 4.20 -19.38
CA THR A 42 4.67 5.40 -19.39
C THR A 42 3.28 5.12 -19.99
N GLN A 43 3.17 4.20 -20.94
CA GLN A 43 1.87 3.78 -21.48
C GLN A 43 1.09 2.91 -20.49
N ALA A 44 1.74 2.00 -19.76
CA ALA A 44 1.13 1.18 -18.71
C ALA A 44 0.57 2.04 -17.58
N ASP A 45 1.36 2.99 -17.07
CA ASP A 45 0.97 3.97 -16.06
C ASP A 45 -0.27 4.76 -16.52
N LYS A 46 -0.22 5.34 -17.73
CA LYS A 46 -1.32 6.11 -18.33
C LYS A 46 -2.58 5.28 -18.57
N ALA A 47 -2.45 4.04 -19.04
CA ALA A 47 -3.59 3.16 -19.31
C ALA A 47 -4.31 2.78 -18.01
N SER A 48 -3.54 2.38 -16.99
CA SER A 48 -4.07 2.10 -15.64
C SER A 48 -4.70 3.34 -15.00
N HIS A 49 -4.04 4.49 -15.11
CA HIS A 49 -4.56 5.78 -14.64
C HIS A 49 -5.89 6.16 -15.31
N ALA A 50 -6.00 6.02 -16.64
CA ALA A 50 -7.21 6.38 -17.38
C ALA A 50 -8.41 5.52 -16.94
N VAL A 51 -8.21 4.20 -16.77
CA VAL A 51 -9.26 3.29 -16.30
C VAL A 51 -9.68 3.62 -14.87
N THR A 52 -8.72 3.78 -13.95
CA THR A 52 -9.03 4.06 -12.53
C THR A 52 -9.77 5.38 -12.38
N THR A 53 -9.25 6.47 -12.95
CA THR A 53 -9.83 7.80 -12.79
C THR A 53 -11.21 7.94 -13.43
N SER A 54 -11.42 7.43 -14.66
CA SER A 54 -12.73 7.48 -15.32
C SER A 54 -13.77 6.74 -14.49
N ARG A 55 -13.47 5.50 -14.10
CA ARG A 55 -14.43 4.64 -13.42
C ARG A 55 -14.73 5.10 -11.98
N LEU A 56 -13.76 5.68 -11.27
CA LEU A 56 -14.00 6.26 -9.95
C LEU A 56 -14.85 7.54 -10.03
N ARG A 57 -14.63 8.39 -11.06
CA ARG A 57 -15.46 9.56 -11.31
C ARG A 57 -16.90 9.19 -11.68
N GLU A 58 -17.10 8.08 -12.39
CA GLU A 58 -18.43 7.52 -12.65
C GLU A 58 -19.08 6.94 -11.38
N LEU A 59 -18.31 6.21 -10.57
CA LEU A 59 -18.80 5.54 -9.35
C LEU A 59 -19.21 6.55 -8.27
N THR A 60 -18.42 7.61 -8.10
CA THR A 60 -18.62 8.65 -7.10
C THR A 60 -18.28 10.04 -7.66
N PRO A 61 -19.17 10.64 -8.47
CA PRO A 61 -18.90 11.92 -9.14
C PRO A 61 -18.58 13.09 -8.18
N GLN A 62 -19.00 12.97 -6.92
CA GLN A 62 -18.82 13.95 -5.86
C GLN A 62 -17.51 13.82 -5.08
N ILE A 63 -16.73 12.76 -5.30
CA ILE A 63 -15.46 12.53 -4.58
C ILE A 63 -14.29 12.83 -5.52
N ALA A 64 -13.39 13.70 -5.08
CA ALA A 64 -12.18 14.01 -5.83
C ALA A 64 -11.27 12.77 -5.96
N VAL A 65 -10.60 12.65 -7.10
CA VAL A 65 -9.62 11.58 -7.36
C VAL A 65 -8.24 12.19 -7.49
N VAL A 66 -7.36 11.83 -6.55
CA VAL A 66 -5.95 12.20 -6.52
C VAL A 66 -5.15 10.97 -6.91
N SER A 67 -4.54 11.02 -8.09
CA SER A 67 -3.70 9.94 -8.62
C SER A 67 -2.28 10.43 -8.89
N GLU A 68 -1.29 9.55 -8.74
CA GLU A 68 0.12 9.84 -9.05
C GLU A 68 0.30 10.45 -10.45
N GLU A 69 -0.44 9.94 -11.44
CA GLU A 69 -0.31 10.31 -12.85
C GLU A 69 -1.23 11.48 -13.27
N SER A 70 -1.96 12.10 -12.32
CA SER A 70 -2.87 13.21 -12.62
C SER A 70 -2.11 14.50 -12.98
N ALA A 71 -2.36 15.03 -14.18
CA ALA A 71 -1.91 16.39 -14.54
C ALA A 71 -2.58 17.50 -13.70
N GLU A 72 -3.77 17.22 -13.16
CA GLU A 72 -4.61 18.15 -12.40
C GLU A 72 -4.50 17.93 -10.88
N LEU A 73 -3.38 17.36 -10.42
CA LEU A 73 -3.16 16.97 -9.03
C LEU A 73 -3.49 18.08 -8.03
N GLU A 74 -3.01 19.30 -8.27
CA GLU A 74 -3.26 20.45 -7.39
C GLU A 74 -4.71 20.93 -7.37
N THR A 75 -5.46 20.72 -8.46
CA THR A 75 -6.88 21.05 -8.53
C THR A 75 -7.68 20.03 -7.72
N ALA A 76 -7.46 18.73 -7.97
CA ALA A 76 -8.13 17.65 -7.25
C ALA A 76 -7.92 17.73 -5.74
N ARG A 77 -6.72 18.16 -5.29
CA ARG A 77 -6.41 18.37 -3.87
C ARG A 77 -7.13 19.57 -3.25
N ARG A 78 -7.32 20.65 -4.01
CA ARG A 78 -8.06 21.84 -3.55
C ARG A 78 -9.56 21.60 -3.48
N GLU A 79 -10.07 20.75 -4.36
CA GLU A 79 -11.47 20.34 -4.40
C GLU A 79 -11.77 19.19 -3.43
N ALA A 80 -10.75 18.59 -2.83
CA ALA A 80 -10.90 17.57 -1.81
C ALA A 80 -11.62 18.16 -0.58
N GLY A 81 -12.88 17.79 -0.41
CA GLY A 81 -13.62 18.01 0.84
C GLY A 81 -13.26 16.93 1.86
N ASP A 82 -14.27 16.44 2.58
CA ASP A 82 -14.07 15.39 3.58
C ASP A 82 -13.73 14.02 2.97
N TRP A 83 -13.96 13.83 1.67
CA TRP A 83 -13.78 12.56 0.97
C TRP A 83 -12.76 12.69 -0.17
N LEU A 84 -11.85 11.72 -0.27
CA LEU A 84 -10.80 11.71 -1.27
C LEU A 84 -10.47 10.28 -1.70
N TRP A 85 -10.39 10.03 -3.01
CA TRP A 85 -9.72 8.86 -3.54
C TRP A 85 -8.23 9.14 -3.71
N LEU A 86 -7.39 8.25 -3.18
CA LEU A 86 -5.95 8.22 -3.42
C LEU A 86 -5.61 6.99 -4.27
N VAL A 87 -4.98 7.21 -5.41
CA VAL A 87 -4.75 6.17 -6.42
C VAL A 87 -3.29 6.13 -6.84
N ASP A 88 -2.68 4.97 -6.67
CA ASP A 88 -1.44 4.62 -7.37
C ASP A 88 -1.80 3.62 -8.48
N PRO A 89 -1.78 4.03 -9.75
CA PRO A 89 -2.15 3.18 -10.86
C PRO A 89 -1.12 2.08 -11.13
N LEU A 90 0.12 2.20 -10.66
CA LEU A 90 1.19 1.22 -10.88
C LEU A 90 2.31 1.40 -9.83
N ASP A 91 2.09 0.87 -8.63
CA ASP A 91 3.13 0.83 -7.60
C ASP A 91 4.09 -0.32 -7.91
N GLY A 92 5.40 -0.04 -7.91
CA GLY A 92 6.43 -1.00 -8.28
C GLY A 92 6.87 -0.88 -9.74
N THR A 93 7.02 0.34 -10.25
CA THR A 93 7.58 0.65 -11.58
C THR A 93 8.90 -0.10 -11.86
N LYS A 94 9.79 -0.22 -10.87
CA LYS A 94 11.07 -0.93 -11.01
C LYS A 94 10.83 -2.43 -11.20
N GLU A 95 9.89 -3.01 -10.46
CA GLU A 95 9.46 -4.39 -10.55
C GLU A 95 8.78 -4.68 -11.88
N PHE A 96 8.01 -3.72 -12.42
CA PHE A 96 7.42 -3.78 -13.76
C PHE A 96 8.51 -3.85 -14.85
N ILE A 97 9.46 -2.92 -14.84
CA ILE A 97 10.60 -2.90 -15.80
C ILE A 97 11.40 -4.19 -15.71
N LYS A 98 11.71 -4.65 -14.49
CA LYS A 98 12.49 -5.87 -14.25
C LYS A 98 11.68 -7.16 -14.45
N GLN A 99 10.40 -7.04 -14.78
CA GLN A 99 9.48 -8.16 -14.98
C GLN A 99 9.47 -9.16 -13.82
N THR A 100 9.54 -8.67 -12.59
CA THR A 100 9.52 -9.54 -11.37
C THR A 100 8.12 -9.96 -10.97
N GLY A 101 7.09 -9.45 -11.66
CA GLY A 101 5.68 -9.70 -11.38
C GLY A 101 5.15 -9.09 -10.08
N SER A 102 5.93 -8.21 -9.44
CA SER A 102 5.65 -7.70 -8.09
C SER A 102 5.28 -6.21 -8.07
N PHE A 103 4.26 -5.84 -8.85
CA PHE A 103 3.67 -4.50 -8.90
C PHE A 103 2.16 -4.55 -8.61
N THR A 104 1.57 -3.42 -8.23
CA THR A 104 0.15 -3.35 -7.87
C THR A 104 -0.57 -2.11 -8.38
N VAL A 105 -1.89 -2.17 -8.38
CA VAL A 105 -2.79 -1.03 -8.42
C VAL A 105 -3.31 -0.80 -7.00
N ASN A 106 -3.16 0.41 -6.47
CA ASN A 106 -3.63 0.79 -5.14
C ASN A 106 -4.77 1.81 -5.26
N ILE A 107 -5.91 1.53 -4.63
CA ILE A 107 -7.05 2.46 -4.56
C ILE A 107 -7.51 2.57 -3.11
N GLY A 108 -7.33 3.74 -2.50
CA GLY A 108 -7.76 4.04 -1.13
C GLY A 108 -8.82 5.14 -1.09
N LEU A 109 -9.91 4.91 -0.36
CA LEU A 109 -10.86 5.95 0.03
C LEU A 109 -10.46 6.51 1.37
N VAL A 110 -10.32 7.83 1.44
CA VAL A 110 -10.03 8.57 2.65
C VAL A 110 -11.24 9.41 3.03
N HIS A 111 -11.59 9.40 4.31
CA HIS A 111 -12.59 10.24 4.92
C HIS A 111 -11.98 11.01 6.10
N LEU A 112 -12.06 12.34 6.09
CA LEU A 112 -11.47 13.23 7.10
C LEU A 112 -9.99 12.91 7.40
N GLY A 113 -9.22 12.62 6.35
CA GLY A 113 -7.81 12.29 6.45
C GLY A 113 -7.50 10.86 6.92
N TYR A 114 -8.50 9.99 7.11
CA TYR A 114 -8.30 8.60 7.51
C TYR A 114 -8.79 7.60 6.45
N PRO A 115 -8.05 6.51 6.19
CA PRO A 115 -8.40 5.54 5.18
C PRO A 115 -9.55 4.65 5.69
N VAL A 116 -10.64 4.59 4.92
CA VAL A 116 -11.87 3.89 5.31
C VAL A 116 -12.19 2.69 4.42
N LEU A 117 -11.67 2.68 3.19
CA LEU A 117 -11.77 1.57 2.24
C LEU A 117 -10.48 1.49 1.45
N GLY A 118 -9.99 0.27 1.19
CA GLY A 118 -8.80 0.08 0.38
C GLY A 118 -8.83 -1.19 -0.45
N VAL A 119 -8.27 -1.09 -1.65
CA VAL A 119 -8.02 -2.22 -2.54
C VAL A 119 -6.58 -2.16 -3.02
N VAL A 120 -5.89 -3.29 -2.91
CA VAL A 120 -4.56 -3.52 -3.50
C VAL A 120 -4.67 -4.71 -4.43
N HIS A 121 -4.41 -4.52 -5.72
CA HIS A 121 -4.47 -5.59 -6.71
C HIS A 121 -3.12 -5.82 -7.38
N ALA A 122 -2.64 -7.07 -7.38
CA ALA A 122 -1.41 -7.51 -8.04
C ALA A 122 -1.75 -8.29 -9.32
N PRO A 123 -1.65 -7.67 -10.52
CA PRO A 123 -2.23 -8.22 -11.75
C PRO A 123 -1.62 -9.57 -12.17
N VAL A 124 -0.29 -9.74 -12.03
CA VAL A 124 0.41 -10.96 -12.45
C VAL A 124 -0.02 -12.18 -11.64
N SER A 125 -0.23 -12.01 -10.33
CA SER A 125 -0.64 -13.10 -9.43
C SER A 125 -2.16 -13.29 -9.33
N GLY A 126 -2.93 -12.30 -9.81
CA GLY A 126 -4.37 -12.23 -9.61
C GLY A 126 -4.79 -12.00 -8.14
N LEU A 127 -3.86 -11.64 -7.25
CA LEU A 127 -4.20 -11.35 -5.85
C LEU A 127 -4.88 -9.99 -5.72
N THR A 128 -5.98 -9.93 -4.98
CA THR A 128 -6.64 -8.68 -4.59
C THR A 128 -6.86 -8.70 -3.08
N TYR A 129 -6.29 -7.72 -2.37
CA TYR A 129 -6.58 -7.46 -0.97
C TYR A 129 -7.62 -6.34 -0.88
N LEU A 130 -8.55 -6.48 0.06
CA LEU A 130 -9.68 -5.58 0.26
C LEU A 130 -9.83 -5.28 1.75
N GLY A 131 -10.18 -4.05 2.11
CA GLY A 131 -10.38 -3.65 3.49
C GLY A 131 -11.41 -2.55 3.65
N ILE A 132 -12.18 -2.62 4.73
CA ILE A 132 -13.10 -1.57 5.16
C ILE A 132 -12.91 -1.36 6.68
N ASN A 133 -12.69 -0.11 7.08
CA ASN A 133 -12.44 0.28 8.48
C ASN A 133 -13.58 1.04 9.15
N GLN A 134 -14.62 1.40 8.41
CA GLN A 134 -15.73 2.21 8.92
C GLN A 134 -17.06 1.69 8.40
N GLY A 135 -18.14 1.98 9.14
CA GLY A 135 -19.51 1.58 8.80
C GLY A 135 -19.90 0.27 9.46
N GLY A 136 -21.02 -0.31 9.02
CA GLY A 136 -21.55 -1.56 9.59
C GLY A 136 -20.78 -2.83 9.22
N HIS A 137 -19.76 -2.74 8.36
CA HIS A 137 -19.08 -3.87 7.74
C HIS A 137 -17.55 -3.73 7.77
N VAL A 138 -16.98 -3.70 8.97
CA VAL A 138 -15.51 -3.69 9.16
C VAL A 138 -14.93 -5.07 8.88
N GLY A 139 -13.87 -5.13 8.08
CA GLY A 139 -13.16 -6.38 7.80
C GLY A 139 -12.17 -6.28 6.66
N ALA A 140 -11.26 -7.25 6.61
CA ALA A 140 -10.27 -7.40 5.55
C ALA A 140 -10.39 -8.77 4.88
N TRP A 141 -10.12 -8.80 3.59
CA TRP A 141 -10.17 -10.02 2.78
C TRP A 141 -9.04 -10.10 1.77
N VAL A 142 -8.74 -11.32 1.34
CA VAL A 142 -7.94 -11.60 0.15
C VAL A 142 -8.78 -12.39 -0.85
N ARG A 143 -8.68 -12.06 -2.13
CA ARG A 143 -9.22 -12.81 -3.25
C ARG A 143 -8.07 -13.25 -4.14
N ARG A 144 -8.09 -14.50 -4.60
CA ARG A 144 -7.05 -15.05 -5.48
C ARG A 144 -7.67 -15.38 -6.83
N ALA A 145 -7.32 -14.64 -7.85
CA ALA A 145 -7.92 -14.74 -9.18
C ALA A 145 -9.46 -14.71 -9.09
N ASN A 146 -10.14 -15.72 -9.62
CA ASN A 146 -11.61 -15.80 -9.70
C ASN A 146 -12.24 -16.57 -8.52
N THR A 147 -11.55 -16.71 -7.38
CA THR A 147 -12.11 -17.39 -6.19
C THR A 147 -13.00 -16.45 -5.37
N ALA A 148 -13.73 -17.04 -4.42
CA ALA A 148 -14.37 -16.27 -3.35
C ALA A 148 -13.32 -15.53 -2.50
N ARG A 149 -13.75 -14.44 -1.84
CA ARG A 149 -12.91 -13.71 -0.88
C ARG A 149 -12.80 -14.48 0.44
N GLU A 150 -11.59 -14.55 0.98
CA GLU A 150 -11.27 -15.18 2.26
C GLU A 150 -10.98 -14.08 3.30
N ALA A 151 -11.58 -14.19 4.49
CA ALA A 151 -11.31 -13.23 5.56
C ALA A 151 -9.87 -13.39 6.06
N ILE A 152 -9.19 -12.26 6.27
CA ILE A 152 -7.82 -12.22 6.78
C ILE A 152 -7.76 -11.43 8.07
N ARG A 153 -6.73 -11.71 8.87
CA ARG A 153 -6.48 -11.03 10.14
C ARG A 153 -5.00 -11.04 10.45
N THR A 154 -4.56 -10.04 11.19
CA THR A 154 -3.20 -10.01 11.73
C THR A 154 -2.99 -11.12 12.75
N ARG A 155 -1.73 -11.32 13.17
CA ARG A 155 -1.36 -12.29 14.20
C ARG A 155 -0.63 -11.60 15.35
N LYS A 156 -0.69 -12.22 16.53
CA LYS A 156 0.17 -11.87 17.66
C LYS A 156 1.62 -12.25 17.35
N ALA A 157 2.54 -11.34 17.67
CA ALA A 157 3.94 -11.51 17.38
C ALA A 157 4.58 -12.50 18.37
N ARG A 158 5.50 -13.32 17.86
CA ARG A 158 6.36 -14.18 18.67
C ARG A 158 7.76 -13.60 18.62
N MET A 159 8.18 -12.93 19.70
CA MET A 159 9.41 -12.14 19.73
C MET A 159 10.66 -12.99 19.42
N GLU A 160 10.61 -14.28 19.76
CA GLU A 160 11.70 -15.22 19.51
C GLU A 160 11.85 -15.60 18.04
N THR A 161 10.80 -15.44 17.22
CA THR A 161 10.72 -15.89 15.82
C THR A 161 9.97 -14.89 14.93
N LEU A 162 10.27 -13.60 15.07
CA LEU A 162 9.62 -12.54 14.30
C LEU A 162 9.79 -12.73 12.80
N THR A 163 8.75 -12.47 12.02
CA THR A 163 8.84 -12.34 10.56
C THR A 163 8.82 -10.87 10.18
N VAL A 164 9.97 -10.36 9.72
CA VAL A 164 10.14 -8.96 9.31
C VAL A 164 10.09 -8.86 7.80
N VAL A 165 9.28 -7.95 7.27
CA VAL A 165 9.27 -7.62 5.84
C VAL A 165 10.35 -6.59 5.57
N ALA A 166 11.41 -6.97 4.87
CA ALA A 166 12.49 -6.08 4.47
C ALA A 166 13.21 -6.64 3.24
N SER A 167 13.83 -5.77 2.43
CA SER A 167 14.77 -6.22 1.41
C SER A 167 16.08 -6.62 2.09
N ARG A 168 16.55 -7.86 1.91
CA ARG A 168 17.85 -8.28 2.48
C ARG A 168 19.04 -7.55 1.84
N ASP A 169 18.95 -7.28 0.54
CA ASP A 169 20.06 -6.71 -0.24
C ASP A 169 20.06 -5.17 -0.25
N HIS A 170 18.95 -4.55 0.15
CA HIS A 170 18.78 -3.09 0.12
C HIS A 170 18.17 -2.53 1.41
N ALA A 171 18.11 -3.32 2.50
CA ALA A 171 17.80 -2.77 3.81
C ALA A 171 18.88 -1.75 4.17
N GLY A 172 18.46 -0.48 4.32
CA GLY A 172 19.36 0.57 4.81
C GLY A 172 19.97 0.19 6.17
N PRO A 173 21.05 0.87 6.59
CA PRO A 173 21.83 0.48 7.78
C PRO A 173 20.98 0.38 9.06
N VAL A 174 19.97 1.23 9.18
CA VAL A 174 19.00 1.26 10.29
C VAL A 174 18.18 -0.03 10.38
N VAL A 175 17.62 -0.52 9.26
CA VAL A 175 16.87 -1.79 9.26
C VAL A 175 17.81 -2.97 9.47
N LYS A 176 19.02 -2.92 8.92
CA LYS A 176 20.02 -3.96 9.17
C LYS A 176 20.39 -4.05 10.66
N ALA A 177 20.67 -2.92 11.31
CA ALA A 177 20.99 -2.88 12.73
C ALA A 177 19.85 -3.46 13.59
N PHE A 178 18.60 -3.12 13.28
CA PHE A 178 17.44 -3.72 13.92
C PHE A 178 17.38 -5.25 13.73
N LEU A 179 17.58 -5.75 12.50
CA LEU A 179 17.58 -7.18 12.22
C LEU A 179 18.71 -7.92 12.94
N ASP A 180 19.90 -7.31 13.06
CA ASP A 180 21.06 -7.89 13.74
C ASP A 180 20.82 -8.07 15.26
N GLN A 181 19.83 -7.38 15.85
CA GLN A 181 19.42 -7.55 17.25
C GLN A 181 18.45 -8.72 17.46
N LEU A 182 17.85 -9.23 16.39
CA LEU A 182 16.87 -10.31 16.46
C LEU A 182 17.55 -11.66 16.25
N THR A 183 17.53 -12.52 17.27
CA THR A 183 18.28 -13.79 17.24
C THR A 183 17.77 -14.79 16.21
N ASN A 184 16.45 -14.95 16.04
CA ASN A 184 15.87 -15.91 15.08
C ASN A 184 14.79 -15.27 14.19
N ALA A 185 14.99 -14.02 13.78
CA ALA A 185 14.04 -13.39 12.86
C ALA A 185 14.09 -14.02 11.47
N HIS A 186 12.91 -14.22 10.88
CA HIS A 186 12.73 -14.55 9.48
C HIS A 186 12.56 -13.27 8.67
N VAL A 187 13.41 -13.06 7.66
CA VAL A 187 13.28 -11.91 6.75
C VAL A 187 12.60 -12.35 5.46
N THR A 188 11.45 -11.75 5.17
CA THR A 188 10.73 -11.93 3.90
C THR A 188 10.68 -10.62 3.13
N SER A 189 10.45 -10.69 1.82
CA SER A 189 10.37 -9.51 0.95
C SER A 189 9.31 -9.72 -0.12
N MET A 190 8.61 -8.65 -0.46
CA MET A 190 7.69 -8.58 -1.59
C MET A 190 7.79 -7.19 -2.25
N GLY A 191 7.51 -7.08 -3.55
CA GLY A 191 7.46 -5.79 -4.23
C GLY A 191 6.27 -4.94 -3.78
N SER A 192 6.31 -3.62 -3.99
CA SER A 192 5.13 -2.75 -3.89
C SER A 192 4.39 -2.80 -2.51
N SER A 193 3.14 -2.36 -2.45
CA SER A 193 2.25 -2.28 -1.29
C SER A 193 1.87 -3.66 -0.71
N LEU A 194 2.15 -4.74 -1.44
CA LEU A 194 1.97 -6.12 -0.98
C LEU A 194 2.72 -6.44 0.32
N LYS A 195 3.80 -5.70 0.64
CA LYS A 195 4.51 -5.80 1.92
C LYS A 195 3.60 -5.53 3.12
N PHE A 196 2.72 -4.53 3.01
CA PHE A 196 1.71 -4.24 4.03
C PHE A 196 0.66 -5.34 4.09
N CYS A 197 0.27 -5.88 2.93
CA CYS A 197 -0.73 -6.94 2.85
C CYS A 197 -0.27 -8.25 3.52
N LEU A 198 1.04 -8.53 3.57
CA LEU A 198 1.59 -9.64 4.37
C LEU A 198 1.32 -9.47 5.88
N ILE A 199 1.33 -8.24 6.38
CA ILE A 199 0.96 -7.94 7.77
C ILE A 199 -0.53 -8.23 7.97
N ALA A 200 -1.38 -7.69 7.09
CA ALA A 200 -2.84 -7.89 7.14
C ALA A 200 -3.24 -9.37 7.07
N GLU A 201 -2.52 -10.18 6.30
CA GLU A 201 -2.75 -11.63 6.18
C GLU A 201 -2.12 -12.45 7.33
N GLY A 202 -1.47 -11.82 8.30
CA GLY A 202 -0.79 -12.51 9.40
C GLY A 202 0.38 -13.36 8.93
N LYS A 203 0.97 -13.06 7.77
CA LYS A 203 2.16 -13.74 7.22
C LYS A 203 3.46 -13.08 7.67
N ALA A 204 3.41 -11.84 8.11
CA ALA A 204 4.51 -11.12 8.72
C ALA A 204 4.06 -10.35 9.96
N ASP A 205 5.02 -10.01 10.83
CA ASP A 205 4.77 -9.33 12.10
C ASP A 205 5.09 -7.84 12.03
N PHE A 206 6.14 -7.47 11.30
CA PHE A 206 6.63 -6.10 11.25
C PHE A 206 7.19 -5.71 9.89
N TYR A 207 6.92 -4.48 9.45
CA TYR A 207 7.47 -3.88 8.24
C TYR A 207 7.92 -2.43 8.52
N PRO A 208 9.23 -2.20 8.72
CA PRO A 208 9.79 -0.86 8.77
C PRO A 208 10.11 -0.32 7.38
N ARG A 209 9.47 0.79 6.99
CA ARG A 209 9.72 1.55 5.76
C ARG A 209 10.35 2.90 6.10
N ILE A 210 11.68 2.91 6.17
CA ILE A 210 12.51 4.07 6.55
C ILE A 210 12.87 5.01 5.38
N VAL A 211 12.08 4.99 4.32
CA VAL A 211 12.18 5.99 3.25
C VAL A 211 10.78 6.59 3.04
N PRO A 212 10.67 7.90 2.82
CA PRO A 212 9.38 8.54 2.60
C PRO A 212 8.63 7.91 1.42
N THR A 213 7.32 7.78 1.59
CA THR A 213 6.37 7.32 0.58
C THR A 213 5.42 8.45 0.21
N MET A 214 4.60 8.24 -0.81
CA MET A 214 3.48 9.10 -1.13
C MET A 214 2.20 8.55 -0.49
N GLN A 215 1.21 9.42 -0.27
CA GLN A 215 -0.08 9.04 0.31
C GLN A 215 -0.73 7.86 -0.42
N TRP A 216 -0.69 7.86 -1.76
CA TRP A 216 -1.26 6.80 -2.59
C TRP A 216 -0.55 5.43 -2.46
N ASP A 217 0.73 5.40 -2.05
CA ASP A 217 1.47 4.15 -1.78
C ASP A 217 0.94 3.39 -0.56
N THR A 218 0.27 4.09 0.36
CA THR A 218 -0.06 3.55 1.70
C THR A 218 -1.53 3.60 2.05
N ALA A 219 -2.34 4.53 1.52
CA ALA A 219 -3.73 4.71 1.94
C ALA A 219 -4.58 3.43 1.78
N ALA A 220 -4.48 2.78 0.62
CA ALA A 220 -5.19 1.52 0.36
C ALA A 220 -4.72 0.41 1.31
N ALA A 221 -3.40 0.27 1.46
CA ALA A 221 -2.80 -0.73 2.33
C ALA A 221 -3.12 -0.50 3.81
N GLN A 222 -3.14 0.74 4.29
CA GLN A 222 -3.52 1.09 5.66
C GLN A 222 -4.97 0.71 5.93
N ALA A 223 -5.88 0.98 4.98
CA ALA A 223 -7.27 0.56 5.12
C ALA A 223 -7.38 -0.96 5.35
N ILE A 224 -6.62 -1.75 4.58
CA ILE A 224 -6.59 -3.20 4.67
C ILE A 224 -5.95 -3.69 5.98
N VAL A 225 -4.81 -3.13 6.36
CA VAL A 225 -4.08 -3.55 7.57
C VAL A 225 -4.88 -3.25 8.83
N GLU A 226 -5.45 -2.06 8.94
CA GLU A 226 -6.27 -1.69 10.10
C GLU A 226 -7.56 -2.54 10.15
N ALA A 227 -8.16 -2.87 9.00
CA ALA A 227 -9.35 -3.70 8.95
C ALA A 227 -9.08 -5.15 9.39
N ALA A 228 -7.83 -5.59 9.22
CA ALA A 228 -7.34 -6.89 9.67
C ALA A 228 -6.92 -6.90 11.15
N GLY A 229 -6.95 -5.74 11.84
CA GLY A 229 -6.53 -5.58 13.23
C GLY A 229 -5.08 -5.14 13.44
N GLY A 230 -4.43 -4.60 12.41
CA GLY A 230 -3.07 -4.06 12.48
C GLY A 230 -3.02 -2.54 12.50
N HIS A 231 -1.83 -1.99 12.37
CA HIS A 231 -1.59 -0.55 12.44
C HIS A 231 -0.51 -0.11 11.44
N LEU A 232 -0.70 1.10 10.89
CA LEU A 232 0.34 1.86 10.20
C LEU A 232 0.60 3.18 10.95
N THR A 233 1.84 3.39 11.35
CA THR A 233 2.27 4.57 12.11
C THR A 233 3.49 5.23 11.50
N ASP A 234 3.80 6.45 11.93
CA ASP A 234 5.15 7.00 11.82
C ASP A 234 6.12 6.30 12.79
N LEU A 235 7.40 6.72 12.79
CA LEU A 235 8.43 6.18 13.69
C LEU A 235 8.20 6.51 15.18
N HIS A 236 7.29 7.42 15.49
CA HIS A 236 6.93 7.82 16.85
C HIS A 236 5.65 7.13 17.35
N GLY A 237 5.04 6.26 16.52
CA GLY A 237 3.81 5.57 16.85
C GLY A 237 2.54 6.37 16.56
N HIS A 238 2.63 7.55 15.93
CA HIS A 238 1.43 8.27 15.52
C HIS A 238 0.82 7.59 14.30
N ARG A 239 -0.48 7.27 14.37
CA ARG A 239 -1.24 6.74 13.23
C ARG A 239 -1.08 7.66 12.02
N LEU A 240 -0.79 7.07 10.86
CA LEU A 240 -0.69 7.84 9.63
C LEU A 240 -2.04 8.45 9.24
N ASN A 241 -1.99 9.66 8.69
CA ASN A 241 -3.12 10.39 8.16
C ASN A 241 -2.80 10.97 6.77
N TYR A 242 -3.87 11.34 6.06
CA TYR A 242 -3.85 11.66 4.63
C TYR A 242 -4.51 13.02 4.36
N PRO A 243 -3.94 14.14 4.85
CA PRO A 243 -4.52 15.44 4.61
C PRO A 243 -4.30 15.87 3.14
N PRO A 244 -5.27 16.52 2.48
CA PRO A 244 -5.14 16.90 1.08
C PRO A 244 -3.96 17.84 0.79
N ASP A 245 -3.49 18.61 1.76
CA ASP A 245 -2.44 19.63 1.63
C ASP A 245 -0.99 19.08 1.68
N ARG A 246 -0.80 17.78 1.96
CA ARG A 246 0.55 17.17 2.03
C ARG A 246 0.62 15.76 1.43
N LEU A 247 1.15 15.60 0.23
CA LEU A 247 1.21 14.30 -0.45
C LEU A 247 2.26 13.31 0.08
N ARG A 248 3.28 13.79 0.79
CA ARG A 248 4.39 12.95 1.26
C ARG A 248 4.13 12.43 2.67
N ASN A 249 4.30 11.13 2.86
CA ASN A 249 4.26 10.50 4.17
C ASN A 249 5.64 10.55 4.85
N PRO A 250 5.67 10.52 6.19
CA PRO A 250 6.89 10.19 6.92
C PRO A 250 7.29 8.73 6.68
N SER A 251 8.45 8.32 7.20
CA SER A 251 8.78 6.90 7.33
C SER A 251 7.68 6.16 8.11
N THR A 252 7.38 4.95 7.67
CA THR A 252 6.21 4.19 8.12
C THR A 252 6.64 2.92 8.83
N LEU A 253 5.95 2.57 9.91
CA LEU A 253 5.97 1.25 10.53
C LEU A 253 4.62 0.60 10.30
N ALA A 254 4.60 -0.66 9.86
CA ALA A 254 3.39 -1.47 9.81
C ALA A 254 3.55 -2.73 10.65
N PHE A 255 2.55 -3.04 11.47
CA PHE A 255 2.59 -4.18 12.38
C PHE A 255 1.20 -4.73 12.69
N GLY A 256 1.16 -6.00 13.06
CA GLY A 256 -0.09 -6.71 13.32
C GLY A 256 -0.47 -6.83 14.80
N ASP A 257 0.47 -6.61 15.71
CA ASP A 257 0.29 -6.83 17.15
C ASP A 257 0.43 -5.51 17.93
N ASP A 258 -0.66 -5.05 18.54
CA ASP A 258 -0.72 -3.88 19.40
C ASP A 258 -0.17 -4.10 20.82
N GLY A 259 0.15 -5.34 21.18
CA GLY A 259 0.76 -5.70 22.47
C GLY A 259 2.26 -5.45 22.55
N VAL A 260 2.90 -5.06 21.43
CA VAL A 260 4.33 -4.78 21.33
C VAL A 260 4.54 -3.30 21.02
N ASP A 261 5.44 -2.65 21.75
CA ASP A 261 5.86 -1.27 21.48
C ASP A 261 6.86 -1.24 20.31
N TRP A 262 6.34 -1.40 19.09
CA TRP A 262 7.16 -1.44 17.87
C TRP A 262 7.98 -0.17 17.62
N PRO A 263 7.45 1.06 17.82
CA PRO A 263 8.25 2.27 17.69
C PRO A 263 9.46 2.26 18.61
N ARG A 264 9.27 1.88 19.88
CA ARG A 264 10.37 1.77 20.83
C ARG A 264 11.34 0.66 20.46
N LEU A 265 10.84 -0.54 20.16
CA LEU A 265 11.66 -1.69 19.78
C LEU A 265 12.52 -1.37 18.54
N PHE A 266 11.95 -0.69 17.56
CA PHE A 266 12.68 -0.25 16.37
C PHE A 266 13.66 0.89 16.70
N GLY A 267 13.27 1.84 17.55
CA GLY A 267 14.09 2.98 17.96
C GLY A 267 15.32 2.61 18.80
N GLU A 268 15.16 1.73 19.80
CA GLU A 268 16.26 1.13 20.57
C GLU A 268 17.25 0.39 19.66
N GLY A 269 16.78 -0.06 18.49
CA GLY A 269 17.56 -0.65 17.40
C GLY A 269 18.50 0.29 16.65
N THR A 270 18.38 1.59 16.85
CA THR A 270 18.95 2.62 15.98
C THR A 270 19.84 3.63 16.67
N GLU A 271 19.95 3.58 18.01
CA GLU A 271 20.99 4.30 18.71
C GLU A 271 22.35 3.62 18.44
N PRO A 272 23.38 4.36 17.99
CA PRO A 272 24.71 3.78 17.93
C PRO A 272 25.09 3.34 19.34
N ALA A 273 25.58 2.10 19.49
CA ALA A 273 26.18 1.65 20.72
C ALA A 273 27.26 2.67 21.12
N THR A 274 26.95 3.55 22.07
CA THR A 274 27.94 4.43 22.66
C THR A 274 28.88 3.52 23.44
N GLY A 275 30.00 3.21 22.81
CA GLY A 275 31.07 2.43 23.41
C GLY A 275 31.45 3.02 24.75
N ARG A 276 31.44 2.17 25.78
CA ARG A 276 32.24 2.36 26.99
C ARG A 276 33.68 2.02 26.70
#